data_AF-A0A7S2LDP0-F1
#
_entry.id   AF-A0A7S2LDP0-F1
#
_cell.length_a   1.000
_cell.length_b   1.000
_cell.length_c   1.000
_cell.angle_alpha   90.00
_cell.angle_beta   90.00
_cell.angle_gamma   90.00
#
_symmetry.space_group_name_H-M   'P 1'
#
loop_
_entity.id
_entity.type
_entity.pdbx_description
1 polymer ?
#
loop_
_entity_poly.entity_id
_entity_poly.type
_entity_poly.pdbx_seq_one_letter_code
_entity_poly.pdbx_strand_id
1 'polypeptide(L)'
;PKVQVVRNAERQGLIKAKMRAAAMAKAPVLVFLEAHCIVNRQWLEPLLARVAETPRALVQPTLDIIPQDDFGRYFAGAPGHWRFEWNMNLVFTVPPDPEELQTGGGAPPPPPPAAPRRR
;
A
#
# COMPACT_ATOMS: atom_id res chain seq x y z
N PRO A 1 7.58 18.66 23.10
CA PRO A 1 7.14 18.60 21.69
C PRO A 1 7.04 17.16 21.17
N LYS A 2 5.98 16.81 20.42
CA LYS A 2 5.77 15.46 19.87
C LYS A 2 6.52 15.21 18.54
N VAL A 3 6.92 16.27 17.84
CA VAL A 3 7.60 16.20 16.53
C VAL A 3 9.11 16.29 16.70
N GLN A 4 9.84 15.44 15.99
CA GLN A 4 11.30 15.46 15.89
C GLN A 4 11.71 15.33 14.42
N VAL A 5 12.68 16.14 13.98
CA VAL A 5 13.21 16.09 12.62
C VAL A 5 14.58 15.42 12.64
N VAL A 6 14.73 14.32 11.91
CA VAL A 6 15.99 13.59 11.80
C VAL A 6 16.52 13.74 10.37
N ARG A 7 17.69 14.34 10.22
CA ARG A 7 18.34 14.57 8.92
C ARG A 7 19.43 13.54 8.65
N ASN A 8 19.43 12.96 7.45
CA ASN A 8 20.55 12.20 6.94
C ASN A 8 21.63 13.14 6.40
N ALA A 9 22.91 12.79 6.60
CA ALA A 9 24.03 13.58 6.10
C ALA A 9 24.04 13.65 4.55
N GLU A 10 23.57 12.59 3.91
CA GLU A 10 23.49 12.45 2.45
C GLU A 10 22.20 11.71 2.03
N ARG A 11 21.92 11.69 0.72
CA ARG A 11 20.73 11.05 0.16
C ARG A 11 20.84 9.53 0.21
N GLN A 12 20.13 8.91 1.16
CA GLN A 12 20.13 7.46 1.37
C GLN A 12 18.91 6.71 0.81
N GLY A 13 17.88 7.44 0.35
CA GLY A 13 16.62 6.85 -0.12
C GLY A 13 15.65 6.46 1.01
N LEU A 14 14.44 6.06 0.63
CA LEU A 14 13.31 5.85 1.53
C LEU A 14 13.55 4.74 2.56
N ILE A 15 14.07 3.59 2.11
CA ILE A 15 14.25 2.41 2.97
C ILE A 15 15.20 2.73 4.13
N LYS A 16 16.39 3.25 3.84
CA LYS A 16 17.38 3.60 4.87
C LYS A 16 16.89 4.71 5.80
N ALA A 17 16.12 5.68 5.27
CA ALA A 17 15.50 6.72 6.10
C ALA A 17 14.47 6.13 7.08
N LYS A 18 13.57 5.24 6.61
CA LYS A 18 12.58 4.55 7.46
C LYS A 18 13.27 3.66 8.50
N MET A 19 14.31 2.91 8.13
CA MET A 19 15.07 2.06 9.06
C MET A 19 15.77 2.88 10.16
N ARG A 20 16.37 4.03 9.81
CA ARG A 20 16.98 4.94 10.80
C ARG A 20 15.94 5.47 11.78
N ALA A 21 14.77 5.89 11.28
CA ALA A 21 13.68 6.37 12.13
C ALA A 21 13.14 5.26 13.05
N ALA A 22 12.97 4.04 12.53
CA ALA A 22 12.53 2.88 13.31
C ALA A 22 13.49 2.54 14.46
N ALA A 23 14.81 2.59 14.23
CA ALA A 23 15.81 2.35 15.27
C ALA A 23 15.79 3.38 16.40
N MET A 24 15.30 4.59 16.15
CA MET A 24 15.19 5.67 17.14
C MET A 24 13.83 5.70 17.85
N ALA A 25 12.83 5.03 17.30
CA ALA A 25 11.47 5.03 17.83
C ALA A 25 11.40 4.30 19.17
N LYS A 26 10.61 4.85 20.09
CA LYS A 26 10.46 4.34 21.47
C LYS A 26 9.08 3.71 21.73
N ALA A 27 8.14 3.90 20.81
CA ALA A 27 6.78 3.40 20.93
C ALA A 27 6.72 1.90 20.58
N PRO A 28 5.77 1.14 21.14
CA PRO A 28 5.60 -0.28 20.83
C PRO A 28 5.09 -0.56 19.42
N VAL A 29 4.51 0.45 18.75
CA VAL A 29 3.96 0.34 17.40
C VAL A 29 4.58 1.42 16.51
N LEU A 30 5.00 1.03 15.31
CA LEU A 30 5.47 1.95 14.27
C LEU A 30 4.35 2.19 13.26
N VAL A 31 4.14 3.46 12.91
CA VAL A 31 3.22 3.85 11.83
C VAL A 31 4.02 4.67 10.83
N PHE A 32 4.04 4.21 9.57
CA PHE A 32 4.69 4.92 8.47
C PHE A 32 3.65 5.66 7.65
N LEU A 33 3.87 6.94 7.42
CA LEU A 33 3.05 7.80 6.55
C LEU A 33 3.94 8.43 5.49
N GLU A 34 3.37 8.68 4.32
CA GLU A 34 4.02 9.48 3.29
C GLU A 34 3.82 10.98 3.59
N ALA A 35 4.74 11.81 3.09
CA ALA A 35 4.76 13.24 3.40
C ALA A 35 3.56 14.03 2.83
N HIS A 36 2.81 13.42 1.91
CA HIS A 36 1.66 13.99 1.21
C HIS A 36 0.33 13.30 1.59
N CYS A 37 0.29 12.58 2.71
CA CYS A 37 -0.95 11.99 3.22
C CYS A 37 -1.76 12.99 4.05
N ILE A 38 -3.08 12.89 3.95
CA ILE A 38 -4.03 13.53 4.88
C ILE A 38 -4.78 12.40 5.58
N VAL A 39 -4.80 12.43 6.91
CA VAL A 39 -5.46 11.40 7.71
C VAL A 39 -6.90 11.75 8.00
N ASN A 40 -7.80 10.77 7.92
CA ASN A 40 -9.21 10.97 8.19
C ASN A 40 -9.52 10.88 9.70
N ARG A 41 -10.78 11.16 10.09
CA ARG A 41 -11.23 10.95 11.47
C ARG A 41 -11.14 9.48 11.83
N GLN A 42 -10.69 9.18 13.05
CA GLN A 42 -10.61 7.83 13.60
C GLN A 42 -9.81 6.84 12.74
N TRP A 43 -8.81 7.33 12.00
CA TRP A 43 -7.99 6.51 11.11
C TRP A 43 -7.03 5.57 11.85
N LEU A 44 -6.66 5.88 13.10
CA LEU A 44 -5.57 5.22 13.81
C LEU A 44 -6.07 4.12 14.76
N GLU A 45 -7.16 4.39 15.48
CA GLU A 45 -7.73 3.53 16.50
C GLU A 45 -8.08 2.13 15.97
N PRO A 46 -8.71 1.98 14.78
CA PRO A 46 -8.98 0.67 14.20
C PRO A 46 -7.70 -0.11 13.87
N LEU A 47 -6.65 0.57 13.39
CA LEU A 47 -5.37 -0.05 13.07
C LEU A 47 -4.68 -0.55 14.33
N LEU A 48 -4.65 0.26 15.39
CA LEU A 48 -4.07 -0.13 16.67
C LEU A 48 -4.84 -1.27 17.33
N ALA A 49 -6.17 -1.29 17.23
CA ALA A 49 -6.99 -2.39 17.72
C ALA A 49 -6.61 -3.72 17.03
N ARG A 50 -6.46 -3.71 15.69
CA ARG A 50 -6.02 -4.91 14.94
C ARG A 50 -4.63 -5.40 15.37
N VAL A 51 -3.68 -4.50 15.57
CA VAL A 51 -2.32 -4.85 16.03
C VAL A 51 -2.34 -5.36 17.48
N ALA A 52 -3.18 -4.78 18.34
CA ALA A 52 -3.32 -5.24 19.73
C ALA A 52 -3.88 -6.67 19.79
N GLU A 53 -4.88 -7.00 18.96
CA GLU A 53 -5.44 -8.34 18.86
C GLU A 53 -4.47 -9.35 18.21
N THR A 54 -3.68 -8.91 17.22
CA THR A 54 -2.73 -9.77 16.50
C THR A 54 -1.39 -9.05 16.34
N PRO A 55 -0.47 -9.14 17.33
CA PRO A 55 0.79 -8.38 17.33
C PRO A 55 1.76 -8.72 16.20
N ARG A 56 1.56 -9.84 15.49
CA ARG A 56 2.35 -10.24 14.31
C ARG A 56 1.75 -9.75 12.99
N ALA A 57 0.59 -9.09 13.01
CA ALA A 57 -0.04 -8.56 11.81
C ALA A 57 0.61 -7.24 11.39
N LEU A 58 0.84 -7.08 10.08
CA LEU A 58 1.04 -5.78 9.46
C LEU A 58 -0.31 -5.30 8.95
N VAL A 59 -0.71 -4.08 9.33
CA VAL A 59 -2.01 -3.51 8.97
C VAL A 59 -1.82 -2.25 8.14
N GLN A 60 -2.72 -2.04 7.18
CA GLN A 60 -2.76 -0.85 6.35
C GLN A 60 -4.20 -0.33 6.30
N PRO A 61 -4.42 1.00 6.36
CA PRO A 61 -5.74 1.57 6.08
C PRO A 61 -6.10 1.46 4.59
N THR A 62 -7.38 1.60 4.28
CA THR A 62 -7.84 1.94 2.93
C THR A 62 -7.22 3.27 2.51
N LEU A 63 -6.81 3.38 1.25
CA LEU A 63 -6.26 4.62 0.69
C LEU A 63 -7.33 5.33 -0.13
N ASP A 64 -7.81 6.44 0.41
CA ASP A 64 -8.67 7.38 -0.32
C ASP A 64 -7.84 8.17 -1.34
N ILE A 65 -8.51 8.70 -2.36
CA ILE A 65 -7.86 9.40 -3.47
C ILE A 65 -8.19 10.88 -3.40
N ILE A 66 -7.14 11.70 -3.40
CA ILE A 66 -7.19 13.14 -3.63
C ILE A 66 -6.46 13.40 -4.95
N PRO A 67 -7.13 13.89 -6.00
CA PRO A 67 -6.49 14.18 -7.28
C PRO A 67 -5.39 15.23 -7.14
N GLN A 68 -4.27 15.02 -7.84
CA GLN A 68 -3.13 15.94 -7.82
C GLN A 68 -3.43 17.31 -8.45
N ASP A 69 -4.42 17.36 -9.34
CA ASP A 69 -4.87 18.54 -10.09
C ASP A 69 -5.94 19.33 -9.36
N ASP A 70 -6.68 18.70 -8.43
CA ASP A 70 -7.75 19.33 -7.67
C ASP A 70 -7.85 18.77 -6.25
N PHE A 71 -7.22 19.48 -5.30
CA PHE A 71 -7.26 19.16 -3.87
C PHE A 71 -8.63 19.43 -3.21
N GLY A 72 -9.59 20.00 -3.94
CA GLY A 72 -10.98 20.14 -3.49
C GLY A 72 -11.81 18.87 -3.69
N ARG A 73 -11.33 17.90 -4.46
CA ARG A 73 -12.01 16.63 -4.74
C ARG A 73 -11.48 15.51 -3.85
N TYR A 74 -12.40 14.63 -3.47
CA TYR A 74 -12.13 13.47 -2.63
C TYR A 74 -12.93 12.27 -3.13
N PHE A 75 -12.28 11.13 -3.23
CA PHE A 75 -12.89 9.85 -3.56
C PHE A 75 -12.54 8.83 -2.49
N ALA A 76 -13.55 8.23 -1.89
CA ALA A 76 -13.35 7.13 -0.97
C ALA A 76 -12.69 5.95 -1.70
N GLY A 77 -11.69 5.34 -1.08
CA GLY A 77 -11.04 4.15 -1.61
C GLY A 77 -11.98 2.95 -1.62
N ALA A 78 -11.93 2.17 -2.69
CA ALA A 78 -12.66 0.90 -2.76
C ALA A 78 -11.96 -0.18 -1.91
N PRO A 79 -12.69 -1.15 -1.34
CA PRO A 79 -12.08 -2.33 -0.76
C PRO A 79 -11.44 -3.19 -1.85
N GLY A 80 -10.24 -3.69 -1.59
CA GLY A 80 -9.50 -4.50 -2.53
C GLY A 80 -8.18 -4.97 -1.94
N HIS A 81 -7.36 -5.60 -2.77
CA HIS A 81 -6.11 -6.18 -2.33
C HIS A 81 -4.96 -5.73 -3.23
N TRP A 82 -3.78 -5.65 -2.64
CA TRP A 82 -2.54 -5.42 -3.35
C TRP A 82 -1.98 -6.75 -3.85
N ARG A 83 -1.57 -6.80 -5.11
CA ARG A 83 -0.89 -7.95 -5.72
C ARG A 83 0.33 -7.49 -6.50
N PHE A 84 1.24 -8.42 -6.75
CA PHE A 84 2.35 -8.21 -7.66
C PHE A 84 2.05 -8.85 -9.01
N GLU A 85 2.42 -8.16 -10.08
CA GLU A 85 2.55 -8.74 -11.40
C GLU A 85 3.91 -9.44 -11.56
N TRP A 86 4.07 -10.24 -12.61
CA TRP A 86 5.33 -10.98 -12.85
C TRP A 86 6.55 -10.08 -13.11
N ASN A 87 6.33 -8.83 -13.50
CA ASN A 87 7.35 -7.79 -13.60
C ASN A 87 7.66 -7.10 -12.25
N MET A 88 7.08 -7.59 -11.15
CA MET A 88 7.18 -7.04 -9.80
C MET A 88 6.53 -5.67 -9.59
N ASN A 89 5.63 -5.25 -10.49
CA ASN A 89 4.80 -4.07 -10.26
C ASN A 89 3.72 -4.37 -9.22
N LEU A 90 3.59 -3.47 -8.26
CA LEU A 90 2.52 -3.48 -7.26
C LEU A 90 1.24 -2.90 -7.89
N VAL A 91 0.16 -3.68 -7.86
CA VAL A 91 -1.14 -3.31 -8.44
C VAL A 91 -2.23 -3.48 -7.41
N PHE A 92 -3.12 -2.49 -7.31
CA PHE A 92 -4.34 -2.60 -6.54
C PHE A 92 -5.42 -3.27 -7.39
N THR A 93 -6.10 -4.27 -6.85
CA THR A 93 -7.18 -4.99 -7.54
C THR A 93 -8.41 -5.05 -6.66
N VAL A 94 -9.52 -4.53 -7.18
CA VAL A 94 -10.85 -4.77 -6.63
C VAL A 94 -11.32 -6.10 -7.22
N PRO A 95 -11.63 -7.11 -6.38
CA PRO A 95 -12.14 -8.38 -6.90
C PRO A 95 -13.49 -8.14 -7.60
N PRO A 96 -13.73 -8.81 -8.74
CA PRO A 96 -15.01 -8.72 -9.42
C PRO A 96 -16.12 -9.35 -8.57
N ASP A 97 -17.36 -8.97 -8.86
CA ASP A 97 -18.50 -9.55 -8.15
C ASP A 97 -18.58 -11.06 -8.40
N PRO A 98 -19.00 -11.87 -7.41
CA PRO A 98 -19.06 -13.33 -7.57
C PRO A 98 -19.87 -13.81 -8.79
N GLU A 99 -20.82 -13.00 -9.26
CA GLU A 99 -21.64 -13.26 -10.46
C GLU A 99 -20.86 -13.05 -11.77
N GLU A 100 -19.93 -12.09 -11.81
CA GLU A 100 -19.03 -11.84 -12.93
C GLU A 100 -17.98 -12.95 -13.08
N LEU A 101 -17.59 -13.58 -11.97
CA LEU A 101 -16.70 -14.75 -11.98
C LEU A 101 -17.38 -15.99 -12.58
N GLN A 102 -18.71 -16.10 -12.47
CA GLN A 102 -19.48 -17.24 -12.96
C GLN A 102 -19.78 -17.15 -14.46
N THR A 103 -19.86 -15.94 -15.01
CA THR A 103 -20.20 -15.70 -16.43
C THR A 103 -19.02 -15.88 -17.40
N GLY A 104 -17.85 -16.30 -16.91
CA GLY A 104 -16.77 -16.79 -17.77
C GLY A 104 -16.26 -15.75 -18.77
N GLY A 105 -16.25 -14.46 -18.41
CA GLY A 105 -15.70 -13.36 -19.22
C GLY A 105 -14.16 -13.40 -19.40
N GLY A 106 -13.54 -14.57 -19.33
CA GLY A 106 -12.12 -14.75 -19.55
C GLY A 106 -11.82 -14.72 -21.04
N ALA A 107 -11.19 -13.64 -21.50
CA ALA A 107 -10.35 -13.75 -22.69
C ALA A 107 -9.40 -14.95 -22.49
N PRO A 108 -9.22 -15.82 -23.49
CA PRO A 108 -8.36 -16.98 -23.36
C PRO A 108 -6.96 -16.53 -22.92
N PRO A 109 -6.26 -17.32 -22.09
CA PRO A 109 -4.90 -16.99 -21.68
C PRO A 109 -4.05 -16.73 -22.93
N PRO A 110 -3.16 -15.71 -22.92
CA PRO A 110 -2.30 -15.44 -24.07
C PRO A 110 -1.51 -16.70 -24.41
N PRO A 111 -1.30 -17.01 -25.71
CA PRO A 111 -0.56 -18.20 -26.10
C PRO A 111 0.85 -18.17 -25.49
N PRO A 112 1.41 -19.34 -25.10
CA PRO A 112 2.76 -19.40 -24.57
C PRO A 112 3.76 -18.77 -25.55
N PRO A 113 4.80 -18.08 -25.06
CA PRO A 113 5.82 -17.47 -25.92
C PRO A 113 6.41 -18.54 -26.84
N ALA A 114 6.54 -18.23 -28.13
CA ALA A 114 7.10 -19.14 -29.11
C ALA A 114 8.47 -19.63 -28.64
N ALA A 115 8.65 -20.95 -28.57
CA ALA A 115 9.93 -21.54 -28.20
C ALA A 115 11.03 -20.94 -29.09
N PRO A 116 12.18 -20.55 -28.52
CA PRO A 116 13.26 -19.96 -29.30
C PRO A 116 13.64 -20.95 -30.40
N ARG A 117 13.60 -20.49 -31.66
CA ARG A 117 14.03 -21.31 -32.81
C ARG A 117 15.47 -21.75 -32.53
N ARG A 118 15.68 -23.06 -32.39
CA ARG A 118 17.03 -23.63 -32.31
C ARG A 118 17.78 -23.20 -33.57
N ARG A 119 18.89 -22.50 -33.37
CA ARG A 119 19.89 -22.23 -34.41
C ARG A 119 20.60 -23.53 -34.78
#